data_AF-A0A1E3X7Z1-F1
#
_entry.id   AF-A0A1E3X7Z1-F1
#
_cell.length_a   1.000
_cell.length_b   1.000
_cell.length_c   1.000
_cell.angle_alpha   90.00
_cell.angle_beta   90.00
_cell.angle_gamma   90.00
#
_symmetry.space_group_name_H-M   'P 1'
#
loop_
_entity.id
_entity.type
_entity.pdbx_description
1 polymer ?
#
loop_
_entity_poly.entity_id
_entity_poly.type
_entity_poly.pdbx_seq_one_letter_code
_entity_poly.pdbx_strand_id
1 'polypeptide(L)'
;MKKFIISALVSFFFLFAVGCGEGYEYGESEKDEHYKGEQIAYKGNVKLWNFDSDENGKMPNDFSNQMTGKGGLGKWEAIKDDTAPSLPNVIAQTSQEYLGYHFSMAINEKETYDDFELIVKFKGVKGREDQGGGPVWRYQDANNYYIARANPLENNFRVYKVVDGNRLQMDSARLKVTTNEWHMIKIIARMSQIQCFYDGRPYLETTDNTFQKGKIGLWTKTDAVTYFDDLEVRPIKQGKQAGLYKESNALVIDETHTKTSSINLRTSYRDLSVSQVQSMSNISIRKKERWGFYGHSTINHSYNLKSIGGDKVVIDHDTGLMWHQSGSDKRMKWNEAKNWTRDLNSRGYAGYHDWRLPTVEEAASLLESRKKRNGLYIDSIFSNKQEWIWTGDKHGSEGAWGVSFGLGSVIWSDFGDDDTYVRPVRSGTL
;
A
#
# COMPACT_ATOMS: atom_id res chain seq x y z
N MET A 1 -8.29 -25.07 72.39
CA MET A 1 -8.96 -25.35 71.09
C MET A 1 -7.87 -25.89 70.15
N LYS A 2 -7.74 -27.22 69.97
CA LYS A 2 -8.15 -28.01 68.76
C LYS A 2 -7.88 -27.24 67.45
N LYS A 3 -7.16 -27.72 66.41
CA LYS A 3 -6.57 -29.01 66.02
C LYS A 3 -5.66 -28.70 64.78
N PHE A 4 -4.42 -29.21 64.72
CA PHE A 4 -3.87 -30.22 63.77
C PHE A 4 -3.63 -29.84 62.28
N ILE A 5 -2.33 -29.90 61.90
CA ILE A 5 -1.63 -30.66 60.80
C ILE A 5 -2.15 -30.54 59.35
N ILE A 6 -1.29 -30.28 58.33
CA ILE A 6 -0.64 -31.24 57.38
C ILE A 6 0.38 -30.41 56.53
N SER A 7 1.73 -30.60 56.56
CA SER A 7 2.63 -31.62 55.93
C SER A 7 2.50 -31.72 54.39
N ALA A 8 3.52 -31.44 53.56
CA ALA A 8 4.62 -32.33 53.15
C ALA A 8 5.62 -31.53 52.24
N LEU A 9 6.97 -31.59 52.37
CA LEU A 9 7.93 -32.62 51.89
C LEU A 9 7.82 -32.82 50.35
N VAL A 10 8.84 -32.82 49.46
CA VAL A 10 10.30 -33.06 49.51
C VAL A 10 10.99 -32.60 48.21
N SER A 11 12.26 -32.26 48.39
CA SER A 11 13.47 -32.18 47.55
C SER A 11 13.56 -32.68 46.09
N PHE A 12 14.40 -31.93 45.35
CA PHE A 12 15.47 -32.30 44.40
C PHE A 12 15.30 -33.50 43.45
N PHE A 13 15.48 -33.22 42.15
CA PHE A 13 16.24 -34.10 41.26
C PHE A 13 17.12 -33.28 40.31
N PHE A 14 18.43 -33.43 40.46
CA PHE A 14 19.39 -33.26 39.36
C PHE A 14 19.26 -34.49 38.46
N LEU A 15 19.08 -34.29 37.16
CA LEU A 15 19.42 -35.28 36.16
C LEU A 15 20.34 -34.60 35.13
N PHE A 16 21.59 -35.04 35.12
CA PHE A 16 22.46 -34.90 33.96
C PHE A 16 21.91 -35.80 32.85
N ALA A 17 21.64 -35.21 31.69
CA ALA A 17 21.64 -35.92 30.42
C ALA A 17 22.43 -35.07 29.43
N VAL A 18 23.62 -35.54 29.11
CA VAL A 18 24.42 -35.09 27.97
C VAL A 18 23.70 -35.55 26.71
N GLY A 19 23.31 -34.60 25.85
CA GLY A 19 22.78 -34.85 24.52
C GLY A 19 23.32 -33.77 23.60
N CYS A 20 24.25 -34.15 22.73
CA CYS A 20 24.98 -33.29 21.83
C CYS A 20 24.07 -32.50 20.87
N GLY A 21 24.34 -31.20 20.80
CA GLY A 21 24.51 -30.46 19.54
C GLY A 21 23.27 -30.24 18.68
N GLU A 22 22.71 -29.04 18.74
CA GLU A 22 22.25 -28.28 17.58
C GLU A 22 21.94 -26.84 17.99
N GLY A 23 22.41 -25.88 17.19
CA GLY A 23 22.15 -24.46 17.40
C GLY A 23 23.33 -23.57 17.03
N TYR A 24 23.75 -23.59 15.76
CA TYR A 24 24.59 -22.51 15.25
C TYR A 24 23.70 -21.27 15.10
N GLU A 25 23.93 -20.27 15.95
CA GLU A 25 23.49 -18.89 15.77
C GLU A 25 24.01 -18.37 14.41
N TYR A 26 23.13 -18.24 13.43
CA TYR A 26 23.34 -17.30 12.33
C TYR A 26 22.79 -15.95 12.79
N GLY A 27 23.71 -15.05 13.12
CA GLY A 27 23.40 -13.63 13.26
C GLY A 27 22.95 -13.07 11.92
N GLU A 28 21.66 -12.77 11.79
CA GLU A 28 21.18 -11.84 10.77
C GLU A 28 21.37 -10.43 11.31
N SER A 29 22.26 -9.68 10.67
CA SER A 29 22.39 -8.25 10.86
C SER A 29 21.10 -7.57 10.41
N GLU A 30 20.24 -7.17 11.36
CA GLU A 30 19.14 -6.23 11.11
C GLU A 30 19.74 -4.88 10.68
N LYS A 31 19.78 -4.67 9.37
CA LYS A 31 19.77 -3.33 8.78
C LYS A 31 18.32 -2.92 8.56
N ASP A 32 17.59 -2.63 9.64
CA ASP A 32 16.29 -1.96 9.54
C ASP A 32 16.50 -0.45 9.71
N GLU A 33 17.18 0.12 8.71
CA GLU A 33 17.23 1.56 8.50
C GLU A 33 16.08 1.99 7.57
N HIS A 34 15.23 2.84 8.12
CA HIS A 34 14.73 4.05 7.45
C HIS A 34 13.86 3.86 6.19
N TYR A 35 12.53 3.81 6.36
CA TYR A 35 11.59 4.10 5.27
C TYR A 35 10.57 5.16 5.71
N LYS A 36 10.91 6.43 5.43
CA LYS A 36 10.01 7.59 5.46
C LYS A 36 9.25 7.62 4.13
N GLY A 37 7.93 7.38 4.10
CA GLY A 37 7.17 7.65 2.87
C GLY A 37 6.55 9.05 2.85
N GLU A 38 6.61 9.67 1.68
CA GLU A 38 5.89 10.87 1.30
C GLU A 38 4.59 10.54 0.55
N GLN A 39 3.46 11.11 1.01
CA GLN A 39 2.16 10.99 0.38
C GLN A 39 2.19 11.17 -1.14
N ILE A 40 1.78 10.12 -1.86
CA ILE A 40 1.72 10.14 -3.33
C ILE A 40 0.41 10.74 -3.79
N ALA A 41 0.45 11.98 -4.27
CA ALA A 41 -0.66 12.58 -4.99
C ALA A 41 -0.62 12.16 -6.46
N TYR A 42 -1.68 11.56 -7.00
CA TYR A 42 -1.75 11.18 -8.41
C TYR A 42 -2.21 12.36 -9.30
N LYS A 43 -1.85 12.35 -10.59
CA LYS A 43 -2.29 13.29 -11.63
C LYS A 43 -2.80 12.51 -12.85
N GLY A 44 -3.69 13.14 -13.62
CA GLY A 44 -4.18 12.57 -14.87
C GLY A 44 -5.00 11.29 -14.68
N ASN A 45 -5.24 10.60 -15.79
CA ASN A 45 -6.01 9.36 -15.81
C ASN A 45 -5.09 8.16 -15.59
N VAL A 46 -5.61 7.18 -14.87
CA VAL A 46 -5.04 5.83 -14.86
C VAL A 46 -5.14 5.24 -16.27
N LYS A 47 -4.06 4.62 -16.73
CA LYS A 47 -4.04 3.85 -17.97
C LYS A 47 -3.85 2.38 -17.63
N LEU A 48 -4.65 1.53 -18.25
CA LEU A 48 -4.63 0.08 -18.07
C LEU A 48 -4.57 -0.57 -19.45
N TRP A 49 -3.63 -1.49 -19.63
CA TRP A 49 -3.58 -2.43 -20.74
C TRP A 49 -3.75 -3.84 -20.18
N ASN A 50 -4.95 -4.38 -20.34
CA ASN A 50 -5.32 -5.75 -19.99
C ASN A 50 -5.23 -6.71 -21.18
N PHE A 51 -4.93 -6.20 -22.38
CA PHE A 51 -4.71 -6.96 -23.63
C PHE A 51 -5.90 -7.81 -24.14
N ASP A 52 -7.03 -7.81 -23.44
CA ASP A 52 -8.22 -8.61 -23.75
C ASP A 52 -8.82 -8.35 -25.13
N SER A 53 -8.70 -7.13 -25.65
CA SER A 53 -9.19 -6.76 -26.97
C SER A 53 -8.17 -6.96 -28.10
N ASP A 54 -6.93 -7.33 -27.79
CA ASP A 54 -5.89 -7.49 -28.79
C ASP A 54 -6.07 -8.77 -29.61
N GLU A 55 -5.63 -8.74 -30.86
CA GLU A 55 -5.76 -9.87 -31.77
C GLU A 55 -4.77 -10.98 -31.43
N ASN A 56 -5.28 -12.19 -31.18
CA ASN A 56 -4.47 -13.34 -30.81
C ASN A 56 -3.38 -13.65 -31.87
N GLY A 57 -2.14 -13.83 -31.41
CA GLY A 57 -0.96 -14.10 -32.23
C GLY A 57 -0.27 -12.84 -32.78
N LYS A 58 -0.74 -11.63 -32.43
CA LYS A 58 -0.15 -10.36 -32.87
C LYS A 58 0.36 -9.53 -31.70
N MET A 59 1.32 -8.65 -31.97
CA MET A 59 1.74 -7.61 -31.04
C MET A 59 0.58 -6.64 -30.79
N PRO A 60 0.31 -6.24 -29.53
CA PRO A 60 -0.62 -5.14 -29.24
C PRO A 60 -0.23 -3.86 -29.97
N ASN A 61 -1.21 -3.17 -30.55
CA ASN A 61 -0.98 -2.10 -31.54
C ASN A 61 -0.13 -0.91 -31.02
N ASP A 62 -0.25 -0.59 -29.73
CA ASP A 62 0.48 0.53 -29.12
C ASP A 62 1.88 0.16 -28.63
N PHE A 63 2.31 -1.09 -28.84
CA PHE A 63 3.59 -1.58 -28.37
C PHE A 63 4.55 -1.87 -29.51
N SER A 64 5.81 -1.48 -29.32
CA SER A 64 6.92 -1.87 -30.19
C SER A 64 7.75 -2.99 -29.56
N ASN A 65 8.46 -3.73 -30.40
CA ASN A 65 9.35 -4.80 -30.00
C ASN A 65 10.79 -4.31 -30.03
N GLN A 66 11.44 -4.33 -28.87
CA GLN A 66 12.76 -3.75 -28.64
C GLN A 66 13.68 -4.79 -27.99
N MET A 67 14.99 -4.57 -28.10
CA MET A 67 15.96 -5.47 -27.47
C MET A 67 17.29 -4.80 -27.12
N THR A 68 17.84 -5.18 -25.98
CA THR A 68 19.26 -4.94 -25.64
C THR A 68 20.07 -6.21 -25.82
N GLY A 69 21.28 -6.08 -26.36
CA GLY A 69 22.28 -7.15 -26.35
C GLY A 69 22.35 -7.96 -27.64
N LYS A 70 22.54 -9.28 -27.50
CA LYS A 70 22.81 -10.20 -28.61
C LYS A 70 21.52 -10.77 -29.19
N GLY A 71 21.54 -11.22 -30.45
CA GLY A 71 20.44 -11.97 -31.05
C GLY A 71 19.51 -11.12 -31.92
N GLY A 72 18.32 -11.65 -32.22
CA GLY A 72 17.26 -10.99 -32.98
C GLY A 72 16.09 -10.61 -32.08
N LEU A 73 15.18 -9.72 -32.53
CA LEU A 73 14.04 -9.29 -31.72
C LEU A 73 13.28 -10.50 -31.15
N GLY A 74 12.84 -10.38 -29.89
CA GLY A 74 12.01 -11.41 -29.27
C GLY A 74 10.66 -11.57 -29.98
N LYS A 75 9.88 -12.58 -29.62
CA LYS A 75 8.51 -12.74 -30.10
C LYS A 75 7.55 -12.32 -29.01
N TRP A 76 6.78 -11.26 -29.28
CA TRP A 76 5.73 -10.75 -28.40
C TRP A 76 4.38 -10.85 -29.10
N GLU A 77 3.39 -11.42 -28.41
CA GLU A 77 2.07 -11.70 -28.98
C GLU A 77 0.98 -11.71 -27.90
N ALA A 78 -0.19 -11.18 -28.22
CA ALA A 78 -1.39 -11.41 -27.44
C ALA A 78 -1.82 -12.87 -27.59
N ILE A 79 -2.04 -13.59 -26.49
CA ILE A 79 -2.48 -14.99 -26.50
C ILE A 79 -3.59 -15.20 -25.49
N LYS A 80 -4.42 -16.22 -25.72
CA LYS A 80 -5.38 -16.66 -24.70
C LYS A 80 -4.71 -17.35 -23.53
N ASP A 81 -5.18 -17.04 -22.32
CA ASP A 81 -4.80 -17.75 -21.10
C ASP A 81 -5.97 -17.75 -20.11
N ASP A 82 -6.58 -18.91 -19.90
CA ASP A 82 -7.78 -19.04 -19.04
C ASP A 82 -7.48 -18.84 -17.55
N THR A 83 -6.20 -18.69 -17.17
CA THR A 83 -5.78 -18.35 -15.80
C THR A 83 -5.47 -16.88 -15.62
N ALA A 84 -5.60 -16.06 -16.67
CA ALA A 84 -5.24 -14.66 -16.66
C ALA A 84 -6.06 -13.85 -15.64
N PRO A 85 -5.44 -12.82 -15.01
CA PRO A 85 -6.14 -11.92 -14.10
C PRO A 85 -7.34 -11.23 -14.73
N SER A 86 -7.25 -10.90 -16.01
CA SER A 86 -8.36 -10.50 -16.88
C SER A 86 -8.45 -11.42 -18.10
N LEU A 87 -9.68 -11.64 -18.59
CA LEU A 87 -9.96 -12.59 -19.67
C LEU A 87 -10.43 -11.85 -20.93
N PRO A 88 -10.05 -12.31 -22.13
CA PRO A 88 -9.47 -13.62 -22.39
C PRO A 88 -7.94 -13.66 -22.64
N ASN A 89 -7.27 -12.52 -22.77
CA ASN A 89 -5.94 -12.48 -23.38
C ASN A 89 -4.88 -11.88 -22.46
N VAL A 90 -3.64 -12.26 -22.72
CA VAL A 90 -2.44 -11.72 -22.08
C VAL A 90 -1.43 -11.37 -23.17
N ILE A 91 -0.47 -10.48 -22.89
CA ILE A 91 0.70 -10.32 -23.76
C ILE A 91 1.80 -11.29 -23.28
N ALA A 92 2.34 -12.07 -24.21
CA ALA A 92 3.36 -13.07 -23.94
C ALA A 92 4.64 -12.79 -24.72
N GLN A 93 5.78 -12.89 -24.05
CA GLN A 93 7.03 -13.16 -24.74
C GLN A 93 7.15 -14.68 -24.92
N THR A 94 7.37 -15.16 -26.14
CA THR A 94 7.41 -16.61 -26.46
C THR A 94 8.70 -17.08 -27.11
N SER A 95 9.63 -16.18 -27.45
CA SER A 95 10.94 -16.54 -27.99
C SER A 95 11.86 -17.09 -26.90
N GLN A 96 12.46 -18.24 -27.18
CA GLN A 96 13.34 -18.96 -26.25
C GLN A 96 14.81 -18.84 -26.66
N GLU A 97 15.25 -17.64 -27.08
CA GLU A 97 16.65 -17.41 -27.47
C GLU A 97 17.58 -17.54 -26.27
N TYR A 98 18.43 -18.58 -26.26
CA TYR A 98 19.36 -18.87 -25.18
C TYR A 98 20.69 -18.15 -25.39
N LEU A 99 20.71 -16.83 -25.17
CA LEU A 99 21.83 -15.96 -25.57
C LEU A 99 22.48 -15.17 -24.42
N GLY A 100 22.16 -15.48 -23.16
CA GLY A 100 22.78 -14.87 -21.99
C GLY A 100 22.42 -13.39 -21.81
N TYR A 101 23.08 -12.54 -22.59
CA TYR A 101 22.86 -11.09 -22.60
C TYR A 101 21.93 -10.71 -23.77
N HIS A 102 20.70 -11.17 -23.68
CA HIS A 102 19.62 -10.90 -24.64
C HIS A 102 18.39 -10.46 -23.83
N PHE A 103 17.95 -9.22 -23.99
CA PHE A 103 16.88 -8.64 -23.18
C PHE A 103 15.74 -8.20 -24.09
N SER A 104 14.66 -8.97 -24.12
CA SER A 104 13.49 -8.70 -24.96
C SER A 104 12.56 -7.71 -24.26
N MET A 105 12.01 -6.75 -25.01
CA MET A 105 11.11 -5.73 -24.47
C MET A 105 9.91 -5.46 -25.36
N ALA A 106 8.75 -5.26 -24.75
CA ALA A 106 7.57 -4.68 -25.37
C ALA A 106 7.35 -3.28 -24.80
N ILE A 107 7.53 -2.23 -25.61
CA ILE A 107 7.50 -0.83 -25.15
C ILE A 107 6.24 -0.14 -25.63
N ASN A 108 5.50 0.50 -24.71
CA ASN A 108 4.39 1.35 -25.09
C ASN A 108 4.90 2.63 -25.78
N GLU A 109 4.47 2.86 -27.01
CA GLU A 109 4.95 3.97 -27.86
C GLU A 109 4.15 5.27 -27.70
N LYS A 110 3.02 5.23 -26.96
CA LYS A 110 2.09 6.35 -26.83
C LYS A 110 2.28 7.16 -25.56
N GLU A 111 2.77 6.52 -24.51
CA GLU A 111 2.78 7.09 -23.17
C GLU A 111 4.21 7.36 -22.68
N THR A 112 4.39 8.44 -21.94
CA THR A 112 5.69 8.83 -21.38
C THR A 112 5.49 9.51 -20.05
N TYR A 113 6.18 9.01 -19.01
CA TYR A 113 5.96 9.42 -17.62
C TYR A 113 7.25 9.82 -16.93
N ASP A 114 7.11 10.78 -16.01
CA ASP A 114 8.16 11.26 -15.11
C ASP A 114 8.08 10.54 -13.76
N ASP A 115 7.11 10.94 -12.94
CA ASP A 115 6.76 10.35 -11.66
C ASP A 115 5.49 9.53 -11.83
N PHE A 116 5.49 8.28 -11.37
CA PHE A 116 4.38 7.35 -11.55
C PHE A 116 4.42 6.18 -10.55
N GLU A 117 3.27 5.57 -10.34
CA GLU A 117 3.14 4.19 -9.89
C GLU A 117 2.88 3.32 -11.14
N LEU A 118 3.70 2.30 -11.38
CA LEU A 118 3.57 1.35 -12.48
C LEU A 118 3.36 -0.05 -11.90
N ILE A 119 2.28 -0.71 -12.29
CA ILE A 119 1.88 -2.03 -11.81
C ILE A 119 1.82 -2.95 -13.02
N VAL A 120 2.24 -4.19 -12.85
CA VAL A 120 2.04 -5.25 -13.85
C VAL A 120 1.83 -6.58 -13.15
N LYS A 121 0.93 -7.40 -13.68
CA LYS A 121 0.82 -8.80 -13.29
C LYS A 121 1.65 -9.63 -14.25
N PHE A 122 2.46 -10.55 -13.72
CA PHE A 122 3.30 -11.41 -14.53
C PHE A 122 3.19 -12.87 -14.08
N LYS A 123 3.46 -13.78 -15.02
CA LYS A 123 3.54 -15.22 -14.79
C LYS A 123 4.74 -15.79 -15.54
N GLY A 124 5.73 -16.30 -14.80
CA GLY A 124 6.85 -17.02 -15.39
C GLY A 124 6.42 -18.44 -15.79
N VAL A 125 6.56 -18.81 -17.06
CA VAL A 125 6.01 -20.07 -17.60
C VAL A 125 7.09 -21.12 -17.77
N LYS A 126 8.17 -20.78 -18.50
CA LYS A 126 9.29 -21.68 -18.79
C LYS A 126 10.51 -20.92 -19.26
N GLY A 127 11.63 -21.64 -19.32
CA GLY A 127 12.95 -21.14 -19.67
C GLY A 127 14.01 -21.86 -18.84
N ARG A 128 15.22 -21.96 -19.36
CA ARG A 128 16.33 -22.75 -18.79
C ARG A 128 17.33 -21.85 -18.08
N GLU A 129 17.64 -20.70 -18.66
CA GLU A 129 18.54 -19.73 -18.03
C GLU A 129 17.76 -18.71 -17.20
N ASP A 130 16.58 -18.30 -17.67
CA ASP A 130 15.71 -17.39 -16.95
C ASP A 130 14.24 -17.77 -17.17
N GLN A 131 13.39 -17.49 -16.20
CA GLN A 131 11.93 -17.61 -16.31
C GLN A 131 11.23 -16.30 -15.90
N GLY A 132 12.03 -15.30 -15.59
CA GLY A 132 11.60 -14.06 -15.00
C GLY A 132 11.27 -12.99 -16.01
N GLY A 133 10.60 -11.98 -15.50
CA GLY A 133 10.27 -10.78 -16.23
C GLY A 133 9.81 -9.70 -15.28
N GLY A 134 9.37 -8.59 -15.85
CA GLY A 134 8.77 -7.50 -15.10
C GLY A 134 8.68 -6.22 -15.91
N PRO A 135 8.40 -5.10 -15.24
CA PRO A 135 8.24 -3.82 -15.92
C PRO A 135 9.59 -3.21 -16.29
N VAL A 136 9.60 -2.50 -17.43
CA VAL A 136 10.63 -1.51 -17.79
C VAL A 136 10.02 -0.11 -17.67
N TRP A 137 10.79 0.86 -17.18
CA TRP A 137 10.31 2.23 -17.03
C TRP A 137 11.39 3.28 -17.27
N ARG A 138 10.92 4.52 -17.48
CA ARG A 138 11.71 5.65 -17.95
C ARG A 138 12.64 5.24 -19.10
N TYR A 139 12.10 4.42 -20.00
CA TYR A 139 12.78 3.93 -21.19
C TYR A 139 13.04 5.09 -22.14
N GLN A 140 14.30 5.27 -22.54
CA GLN A 140 14.72 6.25 -23.55
C GLN A 140 14.85 5.57 -24.91
N ASP A 141 15.59 4.47 -24.93
CA ASP A 141 15.90 3.65 -26.10
C ASP A 141 16.30 2.24 -25.65
N ALA A 142 16.61 1.38 -26.62
CA ALA A 142 16.90 -0.03 -26.41
C ALA A 142 18.12 -0.31 -25.53
N ASN A 143 18.90 0.69 -25.15
CA ASN A 143 20.12 0.58 -24.36
C ASN A 143 20.08 1.46 -23.08
N ASN A 144 18.97 2.16 -22.80
CA ASN A 144 18.88 3.17 -21.74
C ASN A 144 17.52 3.15 -21.03
N TYR A 145 17.42 2.49 -19.87
CA TYR A 145 16.17 2.30 -19.11
C TYR A 145 16.39 1.72 -17.70
N TYR A 146 15.33 1.65 -16.88
CA TYR A 146 15.33 0.86 -15.64
C TYR A 146 14.42 -0.35 -15.75
N ILE A 147 14.71 -1.41 -14.98
CA ILE A 147 13.88 -2.61 -14.89
C ILE A 147 13.80 -3.17 -13.47
N ALA A 148 12.70 -3.85 -13.18
CA ALA A 148 12.57 -4.76 -12.06
C ALA A 148 12.25 -6.14 -12.60
N ARG A 149 12.97 -7.17 -12.15
CA ARG A 149 12.82 -8.55 -12.60
C ARG A 149 12.65 -9.47 -11.41
N ALA A 150 11.55 -10.20 -11.36
CA ALA A 150 11.41 -11.36 -10.50
C ALA A 150 11.66 -12.64 -11.32
N ASN A 151 12.45 -13.58 -10.79
CA ASN A 151 12.83 -14.80 -11.49
C ASN A 151 12.51 -16.07 -10.66
N PRO A 152 11.61 -16.95 -11.13
CA PRO A 152 11.31 -18.24 -10.50
C PRO A 152 12.53 -19.15 -10.29
N LEU A 153 13.46 -19.21 -11.25
CA LEU A 153 14.59 -20.14 -11.17
C LEU A 153 15.60 -19.79 -10.07
N GLU A 154 15.75 -18.49 -9.80
CA GLU A 154 16.76 -18.00 -8.86
C GLU A 154 16.15 -17.52 -7.53
N ASN A 155 14.82 -17.55 -7.38
CA ASN A 155 14.10 -17.02 -6.22
C ASN A 155 14.59 -15.63 -5.81
N ASN A 156 14.63 -14.72 -6.78
CA ASN A 156 15.05 -13.36 -6.53
C ASN A 156 14.15 -12.34 -7.22
N PHE A 157 14.19 -11.14 -6.65
CA PHE A 157 13.64 -9.93 -7.21
C PHE A 157 14.71 -8.86 -7.19
N ARG A 158 14.96 -8.24 -8.34
CA ARG A 158 16.09 -7.32 -8.53
C ARG A 158 15.67 -6.12 -9.33
N VAL A 159 16.23 -4.96 -8.98
CA VAL A 159 16.12 -3.73 -9.75
C VAL A 159 17.46 -3.42 -10.40
N TYR A 160 17.42 -3.04 -11.66
CA TYR A 160 18.60 -2.71 -12.45
C TYR A 160 18.38 -1.40 -13.22
N LYS A 161 19.49 -0.77 -13.56
CA LYS A 161 19.58 0.29 -14.55
C LYS A 161 20.40 -0.20 -15.74
N VAL A 162 19.98 0.11 -16.96
CA VAL A 162 20.75 -0.12 -18.17
C VAL A 162 21.17 1.23 -18.74
N VAL A 163 22.47 1.41 -18.95
CA VAL A 163 23.06 2.60 -19.60
C VAL A 163 24.02 2.13 -20.67
N ASP A 164 23.85 2.61 -21.90
CA ASP A 164 24.63 2.19 -23.07
C ASP A 164 24.68 0.66 -23.23
N GLY A 165 23.56 -0.01 -22.92
CA GLY A 165 23.40 -1.45 -23.00
C GLY A 165 24.01 -2.22 -21.82
N ASN A 166 24.70 -1.54 -20.90
CA ASN A 166 25.32 -2.14 -19.72
C ASN A 166 24.35 -2.13 -18.54
N ARG A 167 24.00 -3.32 -18.04
CA ARG A 167 23.05 -3.53 -16.94
C ARG A 167 23.79 -3.53 -15.60
N LEU A 168 23.44 -2.57 -14.75
CA LEU A 168 23.90 -2.42 -13.38
C LEU A 168 22.80 -2.82 -12.41
N GLN A 169 23.07 -3.76 -11.51
CA GLN A 169 22.15 -4.08 -10.41
C GLN A 169 22.20 -2.98 -9.37
N MET A 170 21.03 -2.45 -8.99
CA MET A 170 20.91 -1.38 -8.02
C MET A 170 20.49 -1.89 -6.65
N ASP A 171 19.62 -2.91 -6.61
CA ASP A 171 19.21 -3.58 -5.37
C ASP A 171 18.68 -5.00 -5.67
N SER A 172 18.64 -5.88 -4.65
CA SER A 172 18.26 -7.29 -4.78
C SER A 172 17.68 -7.86 -3.47
N ALA A 173 16.62 -8.65 -3.61
CA ALA A 173 16.02 -9.44 -2.53
C ALA A 173 15.92 -10.92 -2.94
N ARG A 174 16.02 -11.81 -1.95
CA ARG A 174 15.66 -13.23 -2.11
C ARG A 174 14.21 -13.42 -1.70
N LEU A 175 13.40 -13.99 -2.58
CA LEU A 175 12.02 -14.33 -2.29
C LEU A 175 11.55 -15.46 -3.21
N LYS A 176 10.62 -16.27 -2.71
CA LYS A 176 10.05 -17.34 -3.51
C LYS A 176 9.17 -16.74 -4.61
N VAL A 177 9.53 -17.02 -5.85
CA VAL A 177 8.76 -16.66 -7.05
C VAL A 177 8.27 -17.98 -7.65
N THR A 178 6.96 -18.18 -7.77
CA THR A 178 6.41 -19.45 -8.25
C THR A 178 6.25 -19.46 -9.78
N THR A 179 6.59 -20.58 -10.40
CA THR A 179 6.36 -20.81 -11.84
C THR A 179 4.88 -21.13 -12.07
N ASN A 180 4.31 -20.63 -13.17
CA ASN A 180 2.90 -20.81 -13.58
C ASN A 180 1.86 -20.22 -12.61
N GLU A 181 2.26 -19.32 -11.72
CA GLU A 181 1.36 -18.54 -10.87
C GLU A 181 1.48 -17.05 -11.20
N TRP A 182 0.37 -16.32 -11.06
CA TRP A 182 0.34 -14.88 -11.28
C TRP A 182 0.79 -14.13 -10.05
N HIS A 183 1.70 -13.19 -10.26
CA HIS A 183 2.21 -12.28 -9.24
C HIS A 183 2.12 -10.84 -9.71
N MET A 184 2.15 -9.91 -8.77
CA MET A 184 2.13 -8.48 -9.06
C MET A 184 3.49 -7.85 -8.74
N ILE A 185 4.04 -7.12 -9.70
CA ILE A 185 5.16 -6.21 -9.49
C ILE A 185 4.64 -4.78 -9.56
N LYS A 186 5.03 -3.96 -8.58
CA LYS A 186 4.70 -2.54 -8.56
C LYS A 186 5.96 -1.70 -8.35
N ILE A 187 6.08 -0.64 -9.12
CA ILE A 187 7.17 0.32 -9.08
C ILE A 187 6.60 1.68 -8.74
N ILE A 188 7.14 2.34 -7.73
CA ILE A 188 6.88 3.75 -7.48
C ILE A 188 8.17 4.48 -7.84
N ALA A 189 8.12 5.29 -8.90
CA ALA A 189 9.22 6.14 -9.32
C ALA A 189 8.84 7.61 -9.08
N ARG A 190 9.58 8.31 -8.22
CA ARG A 190 9.37 9.73 -7.90
C ARG A 190 10.69 10.47 -7.84
N MET A 191 10.87 11.47 -8.70
CA MET A 191 12.16 12.16 -8.86
C MET A 191 13.27 11.13 -9.04
N SER A 192 14.21 11.02 -8.09
CA SER A 192 15.25 9.99 -8.10
C SER A 192 14.91 8.74 -7.30
N GLN A 193 13.87 8.74 -6.49
CA GLN A 193 13.51 7.59 -5.64
C GLN A 193 12.76 6.53 -6.45
N ILE A 194 13.14 5.28 -6.22
CA ILE A 194 12.56 4.10 -6.87
C ILE A 194 12.28 3.08 -5.76
N GLN A 195 11.03 2.67 -5.64
CA GLN A 195 10.60 1.61 -4.72
C GLN A 195 9.94 0.49 -5.50
N CYS A 196 10.36 -0.74 -5.24
CA CYS A 196 9.84 -1.91 -5.93
C CYS A 196 9.15 -2.86 -4.94
N PHE A 197 7.95 -3.28 -5.32
CA PHE A 197 7.09 -4.14 -4.54
C PHE A 197 6.82 -5.44 -5.30
N TYR A 198 6.68 -6.53 -4.55
CA TYR A 198 6.28 -7.83 -5.05
C TYR A 198 5.10 -8.33 -4.21
N ASP A 199 3.99 -8.67 -4.86
CA ASP A 199 2.71 -9.05 -4.23
C ASP A 199 2.29 -8.11 -3.09
N GLY A 200 2.43 -6.81 -3.36
CA GLY A 200 2.04 -5.73 -2.44
C GLY A 200 3.03 -5.45 -1.30
N ARG A 201 4.10 -6.25 -1.14
CA ARG A 201 5.12 -6.03 -0.12
C ARG A 201 6.32 -5.26 -0.70
N PRO A 202 6.84 -4.22 -0.02
CA PRO A 202 8.06 -3.57 -0.45
C PRO A 202 9.23 -4.53 -0.27
N TYR A 203 10.11 -4.62 -1.27
CA TYR A 203 11.31 -5.44 -1.19
C TYR A 203 12.58 -4.67 -1.55
N LEU A 204 12.50 -3.66 -2.42
CA LEU A 204 13.68 -2.96 -2.92
C LEU A 204 13.49 -1.44 -2.81
N GLU A 205 14.54 -0.73 -2.39
CA GLU A 205 14.69 0.71 -2.54
C GLU A 205 15.95 1.04 -3.29
N THR A 206 15.87 2.05 -4.16
CA THR A 206 17.09 2.69 -4.63
C THR A 206 16.84 4.15 -4.98
N THR A 207 17.93 4.89 -5.16
CA THR A 207 17.88 6.28 -5.64
C THR A 207 18.79 6.47 -6.82
N ASP A 208 18.28 7.04 -7.91
CA ASP A 208 19.04 7.30 -9.13
C ASP A 208 18.35 8.36 -9.98
N ASN A 209 19.12 9.27 -10.55
CA ASN A 209 18.63 10.41 -11.34
C ASN A 209 19.03 10.35 -12.82
N THR A 210 19.52 9.20 -13.31
CA THR A 210 20.01 9.04 -14.70
C THR A 210 18.91 9.29 -15.71
N PHE A 211 17.73 8.69 -15.51
CA PHE A 211 16.55 8.95 -16.32
C PHE A 211 15.43 9.46 -15.41
N GLN A 212 14.86 10.61 -15.75
CA GLN A 212 13.79 11.25 -14.96
C GLN A 212 12.41 11.17 -15.62
N LYS A 213 12.36 10.87 -16.91
CA LYS A 213 11.13 10.72 -17.69
C LYS A 213 11.37 9.77 -18.85
N GLY A 214 10.42 8.90 -19.19
CA GLY A 214 10.53 8.03 -20.37
C GLY A 214 9.31 7.12 -20.53
N LYS A 215 9.39 6.20 -21.50
CA LYS A 215 8.31 5.24 -21.79
C LYS A 215 8.28 4.11 -20.74
N ILE A 216 7.21 3.34 -20.78
CA ILE A 216 6.99 2.15 -19.94
C ILE A 216 6.77 0.92 -20.82
N GLY A 217 6.95 -0.26 -20.25
CA GLY A 217 6.76 -1.49 -20.98
C GLY A 217 7.05 -2.73 -20.16
N LEU A 218 7.31 -3.83 -20.86
CA LEU A 218 7.54 -5.15 -20.32
C LEU A 218 8.92 -5.66 -20.75
N TRP A 219 9.53 -6.51 -19.92
CA TRP A 219 10.90 -6.97 -20.11
C TRP A 219 11.04 -8.45 -19.72
N THR A 220 11.79 -9.21 -20.53
CA THR A 220 12.24 -10.57 -20.20
C THR A 220 13.73 -10.75 -20.55
N LYS A 221 14.34 -11.79 -19.97
CA LYS A 221 15.74 -12.16 -20.25
C LYS A 221 15.80 -13.46 -21.04
N THR A 222 16.71 -13.53 -22.00
CA THR A 222 17.16 -14.76 -22.67
C THR A 222 15.96 -15.61 -23.11
N ASP A 223 15.90 -16.87 -22.69
CA ASP A 223 14.87 -17.82 -23.07
C ASP A 223 13.61 -17.81 -22.17
N ALA A 224 13.43 -16.77 -21.36
CA ALA A 224 12.27 -16.63 -20.48
C ALA A 224 10.99 -16.42 -21.30
N VAL A 225 10.12 -17.43 -21.26
CA VAL A 225 8.72 -17.32 -21.65
C VAL A 225 7.94 -16.82 -20.44
N THR A 226 7.45 -15.60 -20.55
CA THR A 226 6.76 -14.89 -19.47
C THR A 226 5.52 -14.20 -20.03
N TYR A 227 4.43 -14.33 -19.30
CA TYR A 227 3.15 -13.70 -19.65
C TYR A 227 2.91 -12.51 -18.75
N PHE A 228 2.27 -11.49 -19.30
CA PHE A 228 1.94 -10.26 -18.61
C PHE A 228 0.50 -9.87 -18.86
N ASP A 229 -0.11 -9.31 -17.82
CA ASP A 229 -1.46 -8.80 -17.85
C ASP A 229 -1.59 -7.58 -16.92
N ASP A 230 -2.67 -6.83 -17.05
CA ASP A 230 -2.98 -5.65 -16.25
C ASP A 230 -1.78 -4.70 -16.07
N LEU A 231 -1.15 -4.29 -17.18
CA LEU A 231 -0.13 -3.24 -17.12
C LEU A 231 -0.86 -1.92 -16.82
N GLU A 232 -0.65 -1.38 -15.63
CA GLU A 232 -1.33 -0.18 -15.15
C GLU A 232 -0.31 0.90 -14.80
N VAL A 233 -0.57 2.14 -15.21
CA VAL A 233 0.23 3.29 -14.79
C VAL A 233 -0.66 4.38 -14.22
N ARG A 234 -0.24 4.89 -13.06
CA ARG A 234 -0.87 5.99 -12.33
C ARG A 234 0.15 7.13 -12.24
N PRO A 235 0.00 8.20 -13.04
CA PRO A 235 0.95 9.30 -13.01
C PRO A 235 0.89 10.00 -11.65
N ILE A 236 2.05 10.43 -11.14
CA ILE A 236 2.18 11.11 -9.85
C ILE A 236 2.35 12.61 -10.11
N LYS A 237 1.65 13.42 -9.31
CA LYS A 237 1.76 14.87 -9.27
C LYS A 237 3.12 15.24 -8.72
N GLN A 238 3.92 15.93 -9.54
CA GLN A 238 5.17 16.53 -9.05
C GLN A 238 4.83 17.51 -7.92
N GLY A 239 5.48 17.37 -6.78
CA GLY A 239 5.38 18.35 -5.70
C GLY A 239 5.92 19.69 -6.18
N LYS A 240 5.15 20.78 -6.01
CA LYS A 240 5.74 22.13 -6.13
C LYS A 240 6.80 22.25 -5.03
N GLN A 241 8.06 22.46 -5.42
CA GLN A 241 9.04 23.05 -4.51
C GLN A 241 8.43 24.32 -3.91
N ALA A 242 8.58 24.52 -2.60
CA ALA A 242 8.21 25.75 -1.91
C ALA A 242 9.08 26.92 -2.42
N GLY A 243 8.71 27.46 -3.57
CA GLY A 243 9.15 28.75 -4.08
C GLY A 243 8.03 29.76 -3.87
N LEU A 244 8.28 30.74 -3.01
CA LEU A 244 7.54 32.02 -2.96
C LEU A 244 7.24 32.49 -4.38
N TYR A 245 5.98 32.81 -4.72
CA TYR A 245 5.56 33.99 -5.51
C TYR A 245 4.02 34.04 -5.62
N LYS A 246 3.53 35.28 -5.77
CA LYS A 246 2.18 35.82 -5.56
C LYS A 246 1.11 35.38 -6.59
N GLU A 247 -0.13 35.62 -6.18
CA GLU A 247 -1.41 35.52 -6.91
C GLU A 247 -1.38 36.04 -8.37
N SER A 248 -2.12 35.39 -9.27
CA SER A 248 -3.43 35.88 -9.76
C SER A 248 -3.93 35.14 -11.02
N ASN A 249 -5.25 35.13 -11.13
CA ASN A 249 -6.12 34.91 -12.29
C ASN A 249 -6.53 33.47 -12.69
N ALA A 250 -7.83 33.27 -12.49
CA ALA A 250 -8.68 32.23 -13.04
C ALA A 250 -8.87 32.38 -14.55
N LEU A 251 -9.05 31.25 -15.25
CA LEU A 251 -9.96 31.14 -16.38
C LEU A 251 -10.57 29.73 -16.41
N VAL A 252 -11.87 29.73 -16.66
CA VAL A 252 -12.82 28.61 -16.69
C VAL A 252 -12.51 27.68 -17.87
N ILE A 253 -12.60 26.36 -17.66
CA ILE A 253 -12.83 25.42 -18.75
C ILE A 253 -13.86 24.36 -18.33
N ASP A 254 -14.72 24.12 -19.30
CA ASP A 254 -15.99 23.42 -19.33
C ASP A 254 -15.92 21.92 -18.96
N GLU A 255 -16.99 21.45 -18.32
CA GLU A 255 -17.14 20.14 -17.72
C GLU A 255 -17.56 19.09 -18.76
N THR A 256 -16.86 17.96 -18.80
CA THR A 256 -17.50 16.65 -19.00
C THR A 256 -16.74 15.59 -18.20
N HIS A 257 -17.08 15.47 -16.90
CA HIS A 257 -16.57 14.42 -16.02
C HIS A 257 -17.52 13.22 -15.99
N THR A 258 -17.07 12.09 -16.54
CA THR A 258 -17.60 10.77 -16.16
C THR A 258 -17.10 10.42 -14.76
N LYS A 259 -18.08 10.24 -13.87
CA LYS A 259 -17.98 10.15 -12.42
C LYS A 259 -17.40 8.80 -11.97
N THR A 260 -16.08 8.72 -11.73
CA THR A 260 -15.51 7.66 -10.87
C THR A 260 -15.65 8.14 -9.43
N SER A 261 -16.47 7.45 -8.63
CA SER A 261 -16.79 7.83 -7.25
C SER A 261 -15.56 7.78 -6.36
N SER A 262 -14.90 8.91 -6.15
CA SER A 262 -13.90 9.09 -5.10
C SER A 262 -14.58 8.99 -3.75
N ILE A 263 -14.01 8.18 -2.84
CA ILE A 263 -14.45 8.09 -1.45
C ILE A 263 -14.11 9.42 -0.78
N ASN A 264 -15.10 10.30 -0.64
CA ASN A 264 -14.90 11.62 -0.05
C ASN A 264 -15.31 11.57 1.43
N LEU A 265 -14.32 11.50 2.32
CA LEU A 265 -14.52 11.67 3.77
C LEU A 265 -14.16 13.11 4.15
N ARG A 266 -15.02 13.74 4.94
CA ARG A 266 -14.80 15.09 5.42
C ARG A 266 -13.57 15.13 6.34
N THR A 267 -12.70 16.12 6.13
CA THR A 267 -11.45 16.30 6.88
C THR A 267 -11.46 17.48 7.86
N SER A 268 -12.48 18.34 7.80
CA SER A 268 -12.62 19.54 8.63
C SER A 268 -13.76 19.41 9.64
N TYR A 269 -13.55 19.70 10.92
CA TYR A 269 -14.57 19.57 11.95
C TYR A 269 -15.81 20.45 11.74
N ARG A 270 -16.96 19.96 12.22
CA ARG A 270 -18.25 20.65 12.18
C ARG A 270 -19.01 20.42 13.49
N ASP A 271 -19.99 21.28 13.71
CA ASP A 271 -21.09 20.99 14.62
C ASP A 271 -22.17 20.25 13.82
N LEU A 272 -22.51 19.03 14.24
CA LEU A 272 -23.38 18.12 13.49
C LEU A 272 -24.61 17.72 14.29
N SER A 273 -25.77 17.81 13.65
CA SER A 273 -27.00 17.23 14.17
C SER A 273 -27.01 15.70 14.01
N VAL A 274 -27.88 15.04 14.79
CA VAL A 274 -28.12 13.59 14.66
C VAL A 274 -28.60 13.24 13.25
N SER A 275 -29.42 14.08 12.62
CA SER A 275 -29.91 13.85 11.26
C SER A 275 -28.79 13.91 10.22
N GLN A 276 -27.84 14.84 10.34
CA GLN A 276 -26.68 14.92 9.45
C GLN A 276 -25.79 13.68 9.57
N VAL A 277 -25.52 13.23 10.80
CA VAL A 277 -24.75 12.01 11.06
C VAL A 277 -25.47 10.75 10.53
N GLN A 278 -26.79 10.68 10.67
CA GLN A 278 -27.61 9.58 10.11
C GLN A 278 -27.80 9.61 8.58
N SER A 279 -27.23 10.61 7.91
CA SER A 279 -27.29 10.80 6.46
C SER A 279 -25.89 10.80 5.82
N MET A 280 -24.84 10.44 6.57
CA MET A 280 -23.49 10.30 6.03
C MET A 280 -23.44 9.23 4.93
N SER A 281 -22.69 9.51 3.87
CA SER A 281 -22.39 8.54 2.82
C SER A 281 -21.42 7.47 3.32
N ASN A 282 -21.32 6.37 2.58
CA ASN A 282 -20.38 5.27 2.85
C ASN A 282 -20.62 4.50 4.16
N ILE A 283 -21.82 4.60 4.73
CA ILE A 283 -22.24 3.88 5.94
C ILE A 283 -23.53 3.12 5.67
N SER A 284 -23.55 1.84 6.05
CA SER A 284 -24.77 1.03 6.15
C SER A 284 -25.33 1.15 7.57
N ILE A 285 -26.46 1.84 7.72
CA ILE A 285 -27.12 2.04 9.02
C ILE A 285 -28.13 0.92 9.26
N ARG A 286 -27.92 0.12 10.31
CA ARG A 286 -28.83 -0.96 10.71
C ARG A 286 -29.94 -0.49 11.66
N LYS A 287 -29.66 0.52 12.50
CA LYS A 287 -30.65 1.09 13.44
C LYS A 287 -30.32 2.55 13.74
N LYS A 288 -31.30 3.42 13.57
CA LYS A 288 -31.22 4.84 13.96
C LYS A 288 -31.72 5.02 15.38
N GLU A 289 -31.09 5.95 16.12
CA GLU A 289 -31.42 6.26 17.51
C GLU A 289 -31.42 7.77 17.72
N ARG A 290 -32.06 8.25 18.79
CA ARG A 290 -32.09 9.70 19.09
C ARG A 290 -30.71 10.31 19.36
N TRP A 291 -29.72 9.47 19.68
CA TRP A 291 -28.36 9.86 20.03
C TRP A 291 -27.32 9.53 18.94
N GLY A 292 -27.75 9.00 17.79
CA GLY A 292 -26.83 8.55 16.74
C GLY A 292 -27.36 7.33 15.98
N PHE A 293 -26.51 6.33 15.76
CA PHE A 293 -26.94 5.10 15.09
C PHE A 293 -26.01 3.91 15.34
N TYR A 294 -26.52 2.72 15.04
CA TYR A 294 -25.78 1.49 14.86
C TYR A 294 -25.58 1.23 13.37
N GLY A 295 -24.35 1.01 12.93
CA GLY A 295 -24.02 0.81 11.52
C GLY A 295 -22.60 0.30 11.30
N HIS A 296 -22.20 0.18 10.04
CA HIS A 296 -20.83 -0.12 9.63
C HIS A 296 -20.47 0.60 8.33
N SER A 297 -19.19 0.73 8.06
CA SER A 297 -18.66 1.29 6.82
C SER A 297 -18.97 0.40 5.63
N THR A 298 -19.24 1.00 4.48
CA THR A 298 -19.32 0.29 3.19
C THR A 298 -18.02 0.42 2.39
N ILE A 299 -16.99 1.07 2.94
CA ILE A 299 -15.68 1.17 2.31
C ILE A 299 -14.94 -0.14 2.56
N ASN A 300 -14.33 -0.67 1.51
CA ASN A 300 -13.42 -1.80 1.61
C ASN A 300 -12.01 -1.25 1.79
N HIS A 301 -11.49 -1.32 3.01
CA HIS A 301 -10.19 -0.74 3.36
C HIS A 301 -9.05 -1.73 3.17
N SER A 302 -7.96 -1.23 2.60
CA SER A 302 -6.67 -1.87 2.48
C SER A 302 -5.72 -1.23 3.49
N TYR A 303 -5.60 -1.88 4.65
CA TYR A 303 -4.77 -1.40 5.75
C TYR A 303 -3.35 -1.97 5.69
N ASN A 304 -2.36 -1.14 6.03
CA ASN A 304 -0.98 -1.54 6.21
C ASN A 304 -0.43 -1.07 7.57
N LEU A 305 0.08 -1.99 8.37
CA LEU A 305 0.75 -1.68 9.65
C LEU A 305 2.19 -1.30 9.38
N LYS A 306 2.63 -0.15 9.89
CA LYS A 306 4.03 0.27 9.84
C LYS A 306 4.55 0.65 11.23
N SER A 307 5.86 0.46 11.41
CA SER A 307 6.62 1.00 12.53
C SER A 307 7.49 2.14 12.00
N ILE A 308 7.35 3.35 12.54
CA ILE A 308 8.15 4.52 12.15
C ILE A 308 8.84 5.04 13.41
N GLY A 309 10.16 4.90 13.48
CA GLY A 309 10.91 5.29 14.69
C GLY A 309 10.49 4.53 15.96
N GLY A 310 9.98 3.30 15.82
CA GLY A 310 9.44 2.48 16.91
C GLY A 310 7.95 2.70 17.19
N ASP A 311 7.36 3.77 16.65
CA ASP A 311 5.93 4.09 16.78
C ASP A 311 5.08 3.35 15.75
N LYS A 312 3.96 2.76 16.18
CA LYS A 312 3.07 2.00 15.28
C LYS A 312 1.98 2.88 14.66
N VAL A 313 1.86 2.83 13.35
CA VAL A 313 0.81 3.50 12.57
C VAL A 313 0.10 2.52 11.64
N VAL A 314 -1.17 2.78 11.34
CA VAL A 314 -1.94 2.05 10.32
C VAL A 314 -2.23 2.99 9.17
N ILE A 315 -1.77 2.63 7.99
CA ILE A 315 -2.00 3.33 6.74
C ILE A 315 -3.24 2.74 6.08
N ASP A 316 -4.21 3.58 5.74
CA ASP A 316 -5.43 3.20 5.04
C ASP A 316 -5.37 3.69 3.59
N HIS A 317 -5.13 2.77 2.67
CA HIS A 317 -4.89 3.09 1.26
C HIS A 317 -6.12 3.58 0.50
N ASP A 318 -7.33 3.26 0.97
CA ASP A 318 -8.58 3.62 0.29
C ASP A 318 -9.08 5.00 0.70
N THR A 319 -8.82 5.42 1.95
CA THR A 319 -9.19 6.76 2.44
C THR A 319 -8.05 7.77 2.38
N GLY A 320 -6.81 7.31 2.18
CA GLY A 320 -5.63 8.18 2.23
C GLY A 320 -5.31 8.69 3.64
N LEU A 321 -5.83 8.03 4.67
CA LEU A 321 -5.62 8.37 6.07
C LEU A 321 -4.50 7.52 6.68
N MET A 322 -3.78 8.11 7.63
CA MET A 322 -2.91 7.38 8.54
C MET A 322 -3.42 7.52 9.95
N TRP A 323 -3.47 6.40 10.64
CA TRP A 323 -4.05 6.25 11.97
C TRP A 323 -2.98 5.87 12.98
N HIS A 324 -3.08 6.42 14.18
CA HIS A 324 -2.33 5.92 15.32
C HIS A 324 -2.82 4.50 15.66
N GLN A 325 -1.94 3.50 15.59
CA GLN A 325 -2.38 2.09 15.69
C GLN A 325 -2.92 1.71 17.08
N SER A 326 -2.37 2.32 18.14
CA SER A 326 -2.69 1.99 19.52
C SER A 326 -3.44 3.07 20.31
N GLY A 327 -3.82 4.19 19.69
CA GLY A 327 -4.44 5.33 20.37
C GLY A 327 -3.83 5.75 21.73
N SER A 328 -4.65 6.34 22.59
CA SER A 328 -4.31 6.65 23.98
C SER A 328 -4.43 5.42 24.88
N ASP A 329 -3.58 5.38 25.92
CA ASP A 329 -3.62 4.31 26.92
C ASP A 329 -4.70 4.48 27.99
N LYS A 330 -5.21 5.70 28.16
CA LYS A 330 -6.23 6.05 29.14
C LYS A 330 -7.41 6.71 28.44
N ARG A 331 -8.58 6.55 29.06
CA ARG A 331 -9.77 7.34 28.75
C ARG A 331 -9.58 8.76 29.28
N MET A 332 -10.18 9.73 28.61
CA MET A 332 -10.08 11.15 28.97
C MET A 332 -11.28 11.94 28.43
N LYS A 333 -11.48 13.14 28.98
CA LYS A 333 -12.53 14.05 28.50
C LYS A 333 -12.19 14.62 27.13
N TRP A 334 -13.20 15.07 26.40
CA TRP A 334 -13.00 15.59 25.04
C TRP A 334 -12.01 16.76 24.94
N ASN A 335 -12.01 17.66 25.93
CA ASN A 335 -11.03 18.76 25.98
C ASN A 335 -9.61 18.27 26.27
N GLU A 336 -9.46 17.23 27.10
CA GLU A 336 -8.19 16.57 27.37
C GLU A 336 -7.70 15.79 26.15
N ALA A 337 -8.60 15.17 25.37
CA ALA A 337 -8.27 14.52 24.11
C ALA A 337 -7.59 15.47 23.13
N LYS A 338 -8.10 16.70 22.99
CA LYS A 338 -7.45 17.74 22.17
C LYS A 338 -6.06 18.11 22.70
N ASN A 339 -5.88 18.18 24.01
CA ASN A 339 -4.57 18.46 24.63
C ASN A 339 -3.60 17.28 24.43
N TRP A 340 -4.09 16.06 24.57
CA TRP A 340 -3.32 14.84 24.33
C TRP A 340 -2.84 14.78 22.88
N THR A 341 -3.67 15.13 21.90
CA THR A 341 -3.25 15.21 20.50
C THR A 341 -2.23 16.34 20.25
N ARG A 342 -2.35 17.48 20.95
CA ARG A 342 -1.32 18.54 20.89
C ARG A 342 0.02 18.08 21.45
N ASP A 343 0.02 17.34 22.55
CA ASP A 343 1.22 16.73 23.12
C ASP A 343 1.82 15.66 22.21
N LEU A 344 0.98 14.84 21.57
CA LEU A 344 1.43 13.89 20.56
C LEU A 344 2.17 14.60 19.41
N ASN A 345 1.61 15.72 18.96
CA ASN A 345 2.23 16.55 17.93
C ASN A 345 3.50 17.24 18.42
N SER A 346 3.58 17.74 19.67
CA SER A 346 4.82 18.35 20.16
C SER A 346 5.97 17.35 20.22
N ARG A 347 5.66 16.08 20.50
CA ARG A 347 6.62 14.97 20.50
C ARG A 347 6.97 14.44 19.11
N GLY A 348 6.21 14.81 18.08
CA GLY A 348 6.45 14.36 16.71
C GLY A 348 6.25 12.85 16.53
N TYR A 349 5.17 12.28 17.09
CA TYR A 349 4.90 10.83 17.02
C TYR A 349 5.02 10.30 15.59
N ALA A 350 5.78 9.23 15.41
CA ALA A 350 6.11 8.66 14.10
C ALA A 350 6.74 9.67 13.11
N GLY A 351 7.38 10.73 13.61
CA GLY A 351 7.95 11.82 12.80
C GLY A 351 6.93 12.87 12.34
N TYR A 352 5.69 12.84 12.84
CA TYR A 352 4.60 13.71 12.38
C TYR A 352 4.07 14.64 13.48
N HIS A 353 3.72 15.86 13.08
CA HIS A 353 3.27 16.94 13.95
C HIS A 353 1.84 17.44 13.62
N ASP A 354 1.15 16.75 12.71
CA ASP A 354 -0.16 17.09 12.15
C ASP A 354 -1.26 16.07 12.51
N TRP A 355 -1.04 15.28 13.56
CA TRP A 355 -2.07 14.38 14.11
C TRP A 355 -3.25 15.19 14.63
N ARG A 356 -4.46 14.67 14.42
CA ARG A 356 -5.70 15.31 14.86
C ARG A 356 -6.71 14.26 15.30
N LEU A 357 -7.74 14.66 16.03
CA LEU A 357 -8.91 13.78 16.22
C LEU A 357 -9.54 13.49 14.84
N PRO A 358 -10.10 12.31 14.60
CA PRO A 358 -10.83 12.04 13.36
C PRO A 358 -12.12 12.85 13.29
N THR A 359 -12.64 13.08 12.09
CA THR A 359 -14.06 13.43 11.93
C THR A 359 -14.95 12.21 12.18
N VAL A 360 -16.26 12.42 12.30
CA VAL A 360 -17.22 11.31 12.41
C VAL A 360 -17.16 10.38 11.20
N GLU A 361 -17.07 10.92 9.98
CA GLU A 361 -16.99 10.15 8.74
C GLU A 361 -15.72 9.29 8.71
N GLU A 362 -14.58 9.85 9.11
CA GLU A 362 -13.31 9.12 9.19
C GLU A 362 -13.35 8.02 10.25
N ALA A 363 -13.80 8.33 11.48
CA ALA A 363 -13.85 7.34 12.54
C ALA A 363 -14.88 6.23 12.26
N ALA A 364 -16.04 6.59 11.70
CA ALA A 364 -17.09 5.64 11.34
C ALA A 364 -16.69 4.76 10.14
N SER A 365 -15.78 5.24 9.27
CA SER A 365 -15.24 4.41 8.19
C SER A 365 -14.50 3.17 8.71
N LEU A 366 -13.92 3.22 9.92
CA LEU A 366 -13.25 2.07 10.53
C LEU A 366 -14.21 0.98 11.05
N LEU A 367 -15.53 1.23 11.05
CA LEU A 367 -16.52 0.29 11.57
C LEU A 367 -16.73 -0.89 10.62
N GLU A 368 -16.47 -2.08 11.15
CA GLU A 368 -16.64 -3.33 10.44
C GLU A 368 -18.06 -3.89 10.58
N SER A 369 -18.51 -4.66 9.58
CA SER A 369 -19.87 -5.25 9.61
C SER A 369 -20.05 -6.35 10.67
N ARG A 370 -18.94 -6.96 11.10
CA ARG A 370 -18.88 -7.98 12.15
C ARG A 370 -17.65 -7.80 13.02
N LYS A 371 -17.72 -8.31 14.25
CA LYS A 371 -16.57 -8.34 15.15
C LYS A 371 -15.43 -9.14 14.52
N LYS A 372 -14.21 -8.61 14.60
CA LYS A 372 -12.99 -9.30 14.16
C LYS A 372 -12.45 -10.15 15.30
N ARG A 373 -11.30 -10.80 15.09
CA ARG A 373 -10.66 -11.72 16.06
C ARG A 373 -10.41 -11.08 17.42
N ASN A 374 -10.26 -9.76 17.45
CA ASN A 374 -10.04 -8.96 18.66
C ASN A 374 -11.34 -8.64 19.46
N GLY A 375 -12.51 -9.11 19.01
CA GLY A 375 -13.79 -8.91 19.69
C GLY A 375 -14.47 -7.55 19.44
N LEU A 376 -13.91 -6.72 18.56
CA LEU A 376 -14.41 -5.39 18.21
C LEU A 376 -14.83 -5.29 16.74
N TYR A 377 -15.69 -4.34 16.42
CA TYR A 377 -16.10 -3.95 15.07
C TYR A 377 -15.06 -3.02 14.42
N ILE A 378 -13.80 -3.43 14.41
CA ILE A 378 -12.68 -2.75 13.75
C ILE A 378 -11.65 -3.79 13.33
N ASP A 379 -10.93 -3.54 12.23
CA ASP A 379 -9.90 -4.44 11.75
C ASP A 379 -8.88 -4.80 12.85
N SER A 380 -8.44 -6.06 12.89
CA SER A 380 -7.53 -6.58 13.93
C SER A 380 -6.12 -6.01 13.85
N ILE A 381 -5.80 -5.25 12.80
CA ILE A 381 -4.57 -4.46 12.70
C ILE A 381 -4.50 -3.35 13.75
N PHE A 382 -5.66 -2.84 14.19
CA PHE A 382 -5.74 -1.85 15.26
C PHE A 382 -5.71 -2.50 16.64
N SER A 383 -5.09 -1.82 17.60
CA SER A 383 -5.17 -2.21 19.00
C SER A 383 -6.62 -2.25 19.46
N ASN A 384 -6.97 -3.28 20.22
CA ASN A 384 -8.32 -3.50 20.74
C ASN A 384 -8.60 -2.76 22.04
N LYS A 385 -7.66 -1.93 22.51
CA LYS A 385 -7.82 -1.16 23.74
C LYS A 385 -8.80 0.00 23.59
N GLN A 386 -8.81 0.65 22.43
CA GLN A 386 -9.71 1.78 22.14
C GLN A 386 -11.06 1.28 21.63
N GLU A 387 -11.90 0.79 22.53
CA GLU A 387 -13.24 0.28 22.22
C GLU A 387 -14.24 1.38 21.84
N TRP A 388 -13.94 2.64 22.20
CA TRP A 388 -14.67 3.84 21.84
C TRP A 388 -13.66 4.99 21.74
N ILE A 389 -13.78 5.82 20.71
CA ILE A 389 -12.92 7.00 20.50
C ILE A 389 -13.70 8.29 20.34
N TRP A 390 -13.13 9.40 20.80
CA TRP A 390 -13.58 10.74 20.48
C TRP A 390 -13.30 11.11 19.01
N THR A 391 -14.20 11.89 18.42
CA THR A 391 -13.99 12.62 17.17
C THR A 391 -13.78 14.11 17.47
N GLY A 392 -13.35 14.90 16.49
CA GLY A 392 -13.25 16.35 16.64
C GLY A 392 -14.56 17.11 16.38
N ASP A 393 -15.64 16.41 16.02
CA ASP A 393 -16.93 17.02 15.72
C ASP A 393 -17.79 17.20 16.96
N LYS A 394 -18.50 18.32 16.99
CA LYS A 394 -19.39 18.67 18.09
C LYS A 394 -20.82 18.23 17.82
N HIS A 395 -21.59 18.11 18.89
CA HIS A 395 -23.03 18.07 18.88
C HIS A 395 -23.55 19.20 19.76
N GLY A 396 -23.85 20.34 19.13
CA GLY A 396 -24.21 21.57 19.80
C GLY A 396 -23.10 22.11 20.71
N SER A 397 -23.49 22.87 21.71
CA SER A 397 -22.59 23.47 22.71
C SER A 397 -22.19 22.52 23.84
N GLU A 398 -22.84 21.37 23.96
CA GLU A 398 -22.79 20.54 25.17
C GLU A 398 -22.02 19.23 24.99
N GLY A 399 -21.87 18.75 23.74
CA GLY A 399 -21.25 17.45 23.49
C GLY A 399 -20.39 17.34 22.24
N ALA A 400 -19.80 16.16 22.07
CA ALA A 400 -19.05 15.75 20.89
C ALA A 400 -19.42 14.34 20.43
N TRP A 401 -19.16 14.07 19.16
CA TRP A 401 -19.36 12.75 18.56
C TRP A 401 -18.20 11.81 18.88
N GLY A 402 -18.52 10.52 18.94
CA GLY A 402 -17.59 9.42 19.13
C GLY A 402 -18.06 8.16 18.39
N VAL A 403 -17.13 7.22 18.23
CA VAL A 403 -17.39 5.95 17.53
C VAL A 403 -17.03 4.78 18.44
N SER A 404 -18.01 3.94 18.75
CA SER A 404 -17.85 2.73 19.56
C SER A 404 -17.62 1.52 18.68
N PHE A 405 -16.40 1.00 18.69
CA PHE A 405 -16.03 -0.28 18.07
C PHE A 405 -16.50 -1.48 18.91
N GLY A 406 -16.79 -1.29 20.20
CA GLY A 406 -17.39 -2.34 21.05
C GLY A 406 -18.84 -2.66 20.64
N LEU A 407 -19.61 -1.62 20.33
CA LEU A 407 -21.04 -1.71 19.98
C LEU A 407 -21.33 -1.60 18.48
N GLY A 408 -20.35 -1.16 17.69
CA GLY A 408 -20.51 -0.89 16.27
C GLY A 408 -21.46 0.29 16.02
N SER A 409 -21.26 1.41 16.72
CA SER A 409 -22.15 2.56 16.73
C SER A 409 -21.41 3.91 16.64
N VAL A 410 -22.13 4.92 16.16
CA VAL A 410 -21.72 6.33 16.18
C VAL A 410 -22.66 7.06 17.12
N ILE A 411 -22.12 7.71 18.14
CA ILE A 411 -22.87 8.28 19.27
C ILE A 411 -22.28 9.63 19.67
N TRP A 412 -23.10 10.58 20.10
CA TRP A 412 -22.60 11.78 20.77
C TRP A 412 -22.73 11.63 22.29
N SER A 413 -21.90 12.36 23.02
CA SER A 413 -21.94 12.44 24.48
C SER A 413 -21.55 13.83 24.95
N ASP A 414 -22.07 14.21 26.12
CA ASP A 414 -21.80 15.48 26.77
C ASP A 414 -20.33 15.58 27.23
N PHE A 415 -19.76 16.78 27.16
CA PHE A 415 -18.35 17.02 27.51
C PHE A 415 -17.98 16.66 28.95
N GLY A 416 -18.98 16.60 29.84
CA GLY A 416 -18.82 16.37 31.26
C GLY A 416 -18.92 14.91 31.70
N ASP A 417 -19.60 14.09 30.91
CA ASP A 417 -20.21 12.84 31.40
C ASP A 417 -19.38 11.60 31.07
N ASP A 418 -18.69 11.59 29.93
CA ASP A 418 -17.94 10.43 29.48
C ASP A 418 -16.43 10.70 29.35
N ASP A 419 -15.66 9.69 29.73
CA ASP A 419 -14.26 9.56 29.39
C ASP A 419 -14.12 8.46 28.34
N THR A 420 -13.53 8.78 27.19
CA THR A 420 -13.23 7.77 26.16
C THR A 420 -11.83 7.92 25.60
N TYR A 421 -11.42 7.02 24.71
CA TYR A 421 -10.07 7.00 24.18
C TYR A 421 -9.88 7.98 23.02
N VAL A 422 -8.61 8.14 22.65
CA VAL A 422 -8.20 8.91 21.48
C VAL A 422 -7.54 7.98 20.49
N ARG A 423 -7.91 8.06 19.21
CA ARG A 423 -7.15 7.44 18.12
C ARG A 423 -6.95 8.51 17.06
N PRO A 424 -5.81 9.22 17.09
CA PRO A 424 -5.59 10.26 16.12
C PRO A 424 -5.48 9.71 14.72
N VAL A 425 -5.84 10.57 13.80
CA VAL A 425 -5.68 10.40 12.36
C VAL A 425 -4.92 11.60 11.82
N ARG A 426 -4.25 11.39 10.70
CA ARG A 426 -3.73 12.47 9.86
C ARG A 426 -4.08 12.16 8.41
N SER A 427 -4.29 13.22 7.63
CA SER A 427 -4.39 13.12 6.17
C SER A 427 -2.97 12.92 5.66
N GLY A 428 -2.66 11.76 5.09
CA GLY A 428 -1.25 11.38 5.06
C GLY A 428 -0.91 9.90 4.96
N THR A 429 -1.23 9.14 3.92
CA THR A 429 -0.56 7.84 3.73
C THR A 429 0.85 8.06 3.20
N LEU A 430 1.88 7.75 4.00
CA LEU A 430 3.28 7.69 3.56
C LEU A 430 3.44 7.36 2.07
#